data_AF-A0A3B6VKT5-F1
#
_entry.id   AF-A0A3B6VKT5-F1
#
_cell.length_a   1.000
_cell.length_b   1.000
_cell.length_c   1.000
_cell.angle_alpha   90.00
_cell.angle_beta   90.00
_cell.angle_gamma   90.00
#
_symmetry.space_group_name_H-M   'P 1'
#
loop_
_entity.id
_entity.type
_entity.pdbx_description
1 polymer ?
#
loop_
_entity_poly.entity_id
_entity_poly.type
_entity_poly.pdbx_seq_one_letter_code
_entity_poly.pdbx_strand_id
1 'polypeptide(L)'
;MEVFKLPAVGYENLIKIIQAYDSVKKEVYSLNDIVNNSGLHKDTIIKNNHFLISTGIIGDDKIITELGKSLSRAYEFNIKDEIISIWTGIINNTEFLSSLINNLRISGKHFEFEEYKNKILHDSNDNNNTFTKSGSSCIIEIFKICNFIVINEGIISYNKKYIELNDMKNKIEQLNKLEEENNNNEDNTNDIKEKIYDLNKDIFNYGLSEKFYIKSMELKKEYVLNHIFFMVSILVDILVLITFFIINTKLHTYNLFFNIKLLVLSFGILGLLLCVTKYFNRRVHETIQLSEDYEHKSLVLSSFYIYSRELKKLDTSDKRILTDYVNKVSTTINKSPAVNLNKRKPDNSPVEDIKDLLLQLVSLANLKK
;
A
#
# COMPACT_ATOMS: atom_id res chain seq x y z
N MET A 1 -2.97 23.55 -28.99
CA MET A 1 -2.73 22.91 -27.67
C MET A 1 -1.57 23.64 -27.04
N GLU A 2 -1.76 24.16 -25.83
CA GLU A 2 -0.72 24.84 -25.08
C GLU A 2 0.32 23.82 -24.59
N VAL A 3 1.60 24.20 -24.53
CA VAL A 3 2.69 23.29 -24.10
C VAL A 3 2.70 23.22 -22.59
N PHE A 4 2.49 22.03 -22.02
CA PHE A 4 2.62 21.83 -20.58
C PHE A 4 4.04 21.36 -20.26
N LYS A 5 4.77 22.14 -19.44
CA LYS A 5 6.13 21.77 -19.03
C LYS A 5 6.11 20.69 -17.95
N LEU A 6 6.68 19.54 -18.28
CA LEU A 6 6.84 18.43 -17.34
C LEU A 6 7.94 18.75 -16.31
N PRO A 7 7.92 18.11 -15.13
CA PRO A 7 9.06 18.20 -14.23
C PRO A 7 10.31 17.66 -14.92
N ALA A 8 11.47 18.23 -14.65
CA ALA A 8 12.74 17.80 -15.25
C ALA A 8 13.48 16.75 -14.41
N VAL A 9 12.86 16.28 -13.32
CA VAL A 9 13.44 15.36 -12.34
C VAL A 9 12.46 14.26 -11.96
N GLY A 10 12.98 13.19 -11.35
CA GLY A 10 12.16 12.20 -10.67
C GLY A 10 11.54 12.71 -9.37
N TYR A 11 10.59 11.94 -8.85
CA TYR A 11 9.74 12.33 -7.71
C TYR A 11 10.50 12.73 -6.44
N GLU A 12 11.51 11.96 -6.03
CA GLU A 12 12.31 12.28 -4.82
C GLU A 12 13.02 13.64 -4.93
N ASN A 13 13.58 13.95 -6.10
CA ASN A 13 14.24 15.23 -6.32
C ASN A 13 13.24 16.37 -6.46
N LEU A 14 12.03 16.12 -6.97
CA LEU A 14 10.96 17.10 -6.96
C LEU A 14 10.60 17.52 -5.52
N ILE A 15 10.49 16.56 -4.59
CA ILE A 15 10.24 16.83 -3.17
C ILE A 15 11.32 17.73 -2.59
N LYS A 16 12.60 17.41 -2.83
CA LYS A 16 13.74 18.24 -2.38
C LYS A 16 13.67 19.67 -2.89
N ILE A 17 13.26 19.86 -4.15
CA ILE A 17 13.08 21.20 -4.71
C ILE A 17 11.96 21.94 -3.96
N ILE A 18 10.80 21.30 -3.75
CA ILE A 18 9.66 21.91 -3.04
C ILE A 18 10.06 22.32 -1.61
N GLN A 19 10.72 21.44 -0.87
CA GLN A 19 11.20 21.71 0.49
C GLN A 19 12.27 22.82 0.51
N ALA A 20 13.14 22.86 -0.49
CA ALA A 20 14.12 23.93 -0.61
C ALA A 20 13.45 25.28 -0.84
N TYR A 21 12.38 25.37 -1.63
CA TYR A 21 11.61 26.60 -1.79
C TYR A 21 10.95 27.07 -0.48
N ASP A 22 10.52 26.15 0.39
CA ASP A 22 9.93 26.48 1.71
C ASP A 22 10.97 26.98 2.72
N SER A 23 12.20 26.47 2.61
CA SER A 23 13.31 26.80 3.52
C SER A 23 13.91 28.20 3.30
N VAL A 24 13.63 28.86 2.17
CA VAL A 24 14.12 30.22 1.88
C VAL A 24 13.23 31.27 2.55
N LYS A 25 13.83 32.40 2.94
CA LYS A 25 13.08 33.52 3.54
C LYS A 25 11.92 33.94 2.63
N LYS A 26 10.71 33.96 3.21
CA LYS A 26 9.39 34.03 2.54
C LYS A 26 9.17 35.16 1.53
N GLU A 27 10.04 36.16 1.47
CA GLU A 27 9.80 37.42 0.77
C GLU A 27 10.77 37.69 -0.39
N VAL A 28 11.81 36.86 -0.57
CA VAL A 28 12.80 37.05 -1.64
C VAL A 28 13.21 35.72 -2.26
N TYR A 29 12.95 35.57 -3.56
CA TYR A 29 13.50 34.47 -4.33
C TYR A 29 15.04 34.56 -4.39
N SER A 30 15.73 33.56 -3.86
CA SER A 30 17.18 33.42 -3.91
C SER A 30 17.57 32.06 -4.46
N LEU A 31 17.95 32.02 -5.74
CA LEU A 31 18.34 30.79 -6.42
C LEU A 31 19.54 30.12 -5.75
N ASN A 32 20.48 30.89 -5.21
CA ASN A 32 21.65 30.34 -4.51
C ASN A 32 21.23 29.63 -3.21
N ASP A 33 20.28 30.18 -2.47
CA ASP A 33 19.79 29.55 -1.23
C ASP A 33 19.02 28.27 -1.55
N ILE A 34 18.23 28.25 -2.63
CA ILE A 34 17.52 27.04 -3.08
C ILE A 34 18.52 25.97 -3.53
N VAL A 35 19.58 26.34 -4.24
CA VAL A 35 20.67 25.41 -4.62
C VAL A 35 21.32 24.80 -3.37
N ASN A 36 21.67 25.64 -2.40
CA ASN A 36 22.31 25.18 -1.16
C ASN A 36 21.41 24.25 -0.35
N ASN A 37 20.12 24.59 -0.22
CA ASN A 37 19.18 23.83 0.62
C ASN A 37 18.67 22.55 -0.05
N SER A 38 18.56 22.52 -1.39
CA SER A 38 18.17 21.31 -2.13
C SER A 38 19.32 20.33 -2.36
N GLY A 39 20.58 20.82 -2.37
CA GLY A 39 21.74 20.05 -2.81
C GLY A 39 21.73 19.71 -4.31
N LEU A 40 20.92 20.40 -5.12
CA LEU A 40 20.77 20.15 -6.55
C LEU A 40 21.43 21.25 -7.39
N HIS A 41 21.86 20.88 -8.60
CA HIS A 41 22.45 21.84 -9.54
C HIS A 41 21.44 22.93 -9.95
N LYS A 42 21.92 24.16 -10.10
CA LYS A 42 21.13 25.35 -10.48
C LYS A 42 20.21 25.10 -11.68
N ASP A 43 20.75 24.49 -12.74
CA ASP A 43 19.99 24.24 -13.97
C ASP A 43 18.81 23.28 -13.74
N THR A 44 18.96 22.33 -12.82
CA THR A 44 17.90 21.39 -12.46
C THR A 44 16.74 22.11 -11.78
N ILE A 45 17.02 23.05 -10.89
CA ILE A 45 15.99 23.88 -10.24
C ILE A 45 15.27 24.73 -11.28
N ILE A 46 16.02 25.49 -12.09
CA ILE A 46 15.44 26.39 -13.11
C ILE A 46 14.49 25.63 -14.06
N LYS A 47 14.90 24.45 -14.53
CA LYS A 47 14.10 23.64 -15.45
C LYS A 47 12.76 23.17 -14.85
N ASN A 48 12.65 23.06 -13.52
CA ASN A 48 11.43 22.64 -12.85
C ASN A 48 10.48 23.81 -12.50
N ASN A 49 10.94 25.06 -12.55
CA ASN A 49 10.14 26.21 -12.14
C ASN A 49 8.82 26.32 -12.90
N HIS A 50 8.83 26.07 -14.22
CA HIS A 50 7.59 26.14 -15.02
C HIS A 50 6.54 25.13 -14.56
N PHE A 51 6.95 23.92 -14.19
CA PHE A 51 6.04 22.90 -13.65
C PHE A 51 5.52 23.30 -12.27
N LEU A 52 6.37 23.85 -11.40
CA LEU A 52 5.96 24.29 -10.06
C LEU A 52 5.00 25.49 -10.11
N ILE A 53 5.18 26.38 -11.09
CA ILE A 53 4.26 27.50 -11.35
C ILE A 53 2.93 26.98 -11.89
N SER A 54 2.94 26.10 -12.90
CA SER A 54 1.71 25.59 -13.51
C SER A 54 0.85 24.75 -12.57
N THR A 55 1.47 24.19 -11.51
CA THR A 55 0.78 23.47 -10.43
C THR A 55 0.42 24.35 -9.23
N GLY A 56 0.81 25.64 -9.24
CA GLY A 56 0.53 26.59 -8.15
C GLY A 56 1.33 26.34 -6.88
N ILE A 57 2.36 25.50 -6.91
CA ILE A 57 3.26 25.24 -5.77
C ILE A 57 4.14 26.46 -5.48
N ILE A 58 4.55 27.17 -6.53
CA ILE A 58 5.21 28.48 -6.45
C ILE A 58 4.44 29.49 -7.31
N GLY A 59 4.54 30.77 -6.98
CA GLY A 59 3.99 31.87 -7.78
C GLY A 59 4.89 32.24 -8.97
N ASP A 60 4.41 33.15 -9.82
CA ASP A 60 5.18 33.68 -10.96
C ASP A 60 6.46 34.41 -10.53
N ASP A 61 6.44 34.96 -9.32
CA ASP A 61 7.58 35.56 -8.61
C ASP A 61 8.59 34.51 -8.09
N LYS A 62 8.30 33.22 -8.27
CA LYS A 62 9.07 32.07 -7.80
C LYS A 62 9.15 32.01 -6.27
N ILE A 63 8.17 32.58 -5.59
CA ILE A 63 8.00 32.45 -4.14
C ILE A 63 7.04 31.29 -3.87
N ILE A 64 7.31 30.52 -2.82
CA ILE A 64 6.47 29.39 -2.45
C ILE A 64 5.09 29.86 -1.97
N THR A 65 4.03 29.24 -2.51
CA THR A 65 2.65 29.55 -2.14
C THR A 65 2.26 28.85 -0.84
N GLU A 66 1.14 29.21 -0.22
CA GLU A 66 0.62 28.48 0.95
C GLU A 66 0.31 27.00 0.63
N LEU A 67 -0.11 26.71 -0.61
CA LEU A 67 -0.28 25.34 -1.10
C LEU A 67 1.07 24.60 -1.14
N GLY A 68 2.12 25.25 -1.67
CA GLY A 68 3.47 24.68 -1.69
C GLY A 68 4.05 24.46 -0.29
N LYS A 69 3.84 25.40 0.65
CA LYS A 69 4.27 25.27 2.06
C LYS A 69 3.57 24.11 2.75
N SER A 70 2.25 23.99 2.54
CA SER A 70 1.47 22.89 3.10
C SER A 70 1.97 21.54 2.58
N LEU A 71 2.27 21.46 1.28
CA LEU A 71 2.84 20.25 0.67
C LEU A 71 4.24 19.93 1.21
N SER A 72 5.09 20.94 1.35
CA SER A 72 6.45 20.82 1.93
C SER A 72 6.42 20.23 3.34
N ARG A 73 5.58 20.80 4.22
CA ARG A 73 5.41 20.33 5.60
C ARG A 73 4.83 18.91 5.66
N ALA A 74 3.86 18.60 4.83
CA ALA A 74 3.29 17.26 4.76
C ALA A 74 4.36 16.21 4.40
N TYR A 75 5.31 16.55 3.52
CA TYR A 75 6.48 15.71 3.26
C TYR A 75 7.47 15.64 4.42
N GLU A 76 7.77 16.77 5.07
CA GLU A 76 8.69 16.84 6.21
C GLU A 76 8.23 15.95 7.38
N PHE A 77 6.93 15.98 7.68
CA PHE A 77 6.32 15.18 8.74
C PHE A 77 5.78 13.82 8.26
N ASN A 78 5.94 13.48 6.98
CA ASN A 78 5.47 12.23 6.37
C ASN A 78 3.96 11.95 6.60
N ILE A 79 3.14 13.01 6.54
CA ILE A 79 1.68 12.94 6.73
C ILE A 79 1.04 12.54 5.40
N LYS A 80 0.95 11.23 5.15
CA LYS A 80 0.52 10.67 3.86
C LYS A 80 -0.85 11.16 3.39
N ASP A 81 -1.82 11.26 4.30
CA ASP A 81 -3.18 11.68 3.94
C ASP A 81 -3.23 13.14 3.45
N GLU A 82 -2.42 14.02 4.04
CA GLU A 82 -2.28 15.41 3.60
C GLU A 82 -1.58 15.51 2.25
N ILE A 83 -0.51 14.74 2.04
CA ILE A 83 0.18 14.67 0.74
C ILE A 83 -0.81 14.28 -0.36
N ILE A 84 -1.60 13.23 -0.12
CA ILE A 84 -2.62 12.74 -1.06
C ILE A 84 -3.68 13.81 -1.33
N SER A 85 -4.19 14.45 -0.27
CA SER A 85 -5.22 15.49 -0.38
C SER A 85 -4.74 16.68 -1.21
N ILE A 86 -3.55 17.21 -0.92
CA ILE A 86 -3.00 18.38 -1.60
C ILE A 86 -2.72 18.07 -3.08
N TRP A 87 -2.06 16.95 -3.38
CA TRP A 87 -1.83 16.57 -4.78
C TRP A 87 -3.11 16.30 -5.55
N THR A 88 -4.11 15.70 -4.91
CA THR A 88 -5.43 15.52 -5.53
C THR A 88 -6.04 16.87 -5.93
N GLY A 89 -5.95 17.86 -5.04
CA GLY A 89 -6.35 19.24 -5.34
C GLY A 89 -5.59 19.82 -6.53
N ILE A 90 -4.25 19.70 -6.54
CA ILE A 90 -3.40 20.17 -7.65
C ILE A 90 -3.81 19.51 -8.97
N ILE A 91 -3.90 18.18 -9.00
CA ILE A 91 -4.22 17.41 -10.21
C ILE A 91 -5.57 17.80 -10.79
N ASN A 92 -6.59 17.96 -9.92
CA ASN A 92 -7.93 18.33 -10.35
C ASN A 92 -8.01 19.76 -10.91
N ASN A 93 -7.18 20.66 -10.38
CA ASN A 93 -7.13 22.07 -10.80
C ASN A 93 -6.20 22.32 -11.99
N THR A 94 -5.30 21.38 -12.32
CA THR A 94 -4.45 21.45 -13.50
C THR A 94 -5.09 20.71 -14.68
N GLU A 95 -5.57 21.45 -15.68
CA GLU A 95 -6.29 20.90 -16.85
C GLU A 95 -5.55 19.73 -17.52
N PHE A 96 -4.24 19.88 -17.74
CA PHE A 96 -3.40 18.84 -18.34
C PHE A 96 -3.37 17.55 -17.50
N LEU A 97 -3.13 17.66 -16.19
CA LEU A 97 -3.04 16.48 -15.31
C LEU A 97 -4.40 15.80 -15.14
N SER A 98 -5.46 16.58 -14.96
CA SER A 98 -6.83 16.08 -14.92
C SER A 98 -7.21 15.34 -16.21
N SER A 99 -6.82 15.86 -17.37
CA SER A 99 -7.04 15.23 -18.67
C SER A 99 -6.35 13.86 -18.78
N LEU A 100 -5.11 13.70 -18.32
CA LEU A 100 -4.40 12.41 -18.34
C LEU A 100 -5.13 11.33 -17.52
N ILE A 101 -5.63 11.69 -16.34
CA ILE A 101 -6.42 10.82 -15.47
C ILE A 101 -7.77 10.49 -16.11
N ASN A 102 -8.44 11.48 -16.69
CA ASN A 102 -9.72 11.28 -17.37
C ASN A 102 -9.59 10.37 -18.59
N ASN A 103 -8.51 10.47 -19.36
CA ASN A 103 -8.24 9.61 -20.50
C ASN A 103 -8.03 8.15 -20.06
N LEU A 104 -7.30 7.90 -18.98
CA LEU A 104 -7.19 6.57 -18.39
C LEU A 104 -8.56 6.04 -17.92
N ARG A 105 -9.35 6.90 -17.28
CA ARG A 105 -10.70 6.56 -16.79
C ARG A 105 -11.65 6.15 -17.92
N ILE A 106 -11.77 6.99 -18.95
CA ILE A 106 -12.74 6.80 -20.04
C ILE A 106 -12.33 5.64 -20.93
N SER A 107 -11.05 5.54 -21.26
CA SER A 107 -10.57 4.48 -22.15
C SER A 107 -10.66 3.11 -21.52
N GLY A 108 -10.60 3.00 -20.18
CA GLY A 108 -10.52 1.73 -19.46
C GLY A 108 -9.30 0.91 -19.86
N LYS A 109 -8.33 1.51 -20.58
CA LYS A 109 -7.19 0.83 -21.15
C LYS A 109 -6.13 0.58 -20.09
N HIS A 110 -5.50 -0.58 -20.22
CA HIS A 110 -4.29 -0.94 -19.52
C HIS A 110 -3.12 -0.49 -20.38
N PHE A 111 -2.14 0.19 -19.78
CA PHE A 111 -0.93 0.64 -20.47
C PHE A 111 0.28 -0.01 -19.82
N GLU A 112 1.25 -0.43 -20.60
CA GLU A 112 2.57 -0.70 -20.03
C GLU A 112 3.20 0.61 -19.52
N PHE A 113 4.04 0.53 -18.49
CA PHE A 113 4.65 1.70 -17.87
C PHE A 113 5.37 2.61 -18.89
N GLU A 114 6.18 2.01 -19.77
CA GLU A 114 6.92 2.74 -20.81
C GLU A 114 5.98 3.35 -21.87
N GLU A 115 4.92 2.65 -22.23
CA GLU A 115 3.91 3.13 -23.17
C GLU A 115 3.21 4.38 -22.61
N TYR A 116 2.76 4.33 -21.35
CA TYR A 116 2.09 5.45 -20.72
C TYR A 116 3.04 6.64 -20.51
N LYS A 117 4.30 6.39 -20.18
CA LYS A 117 5.34 7.42 -20.09
C LYS A 117 5.51 8.16 -21.41
N ASN A 118 5.55 7.42 -22.53
CA ASN A 118 5.64 8.00 -23.87
C ASN A 118 4.35 8.74 -24.25
N LYS A 119 3.19 8.26 -23.81
CA LYS A 119 1.92 8.96 -24.00
C LYS A 119 1.89 10.31 -23.28
N ILE A 120 2.31 10.37 -22.01
CA ILE A 120 2.39 11.65 -21.26
C ILE A 120 3.31 12.64 -21.99
N LEU A 121 4.46 12.16 -22.49
CA LEU A 121 5.39 13.01 -23.26
C LEU A 121 4.73 13.57 -24.51
N HIS A 122 4.09 12.71 -25.29
CA HIS A 122 3.38 13.11 -26.50
C HIS A 122 2.27 14.12 -26.18
N ASP A 123 1.43 13.83 -25.19
CA ASP A 123 0.28 14.68 -24.83
C ASP A 123 0.72 16.03 -24.24
N SER A 124 1.89 16.11 -23.59
CA SER A 124 2.44 17.36 -23.03
C SER A 124 2.89 18.38 -24.08
N ASN A 125 3.15 17.92 -25.32
CA ASN A 125 3.85 18.69 -26.37
C ASN A 125 5.19 19.31 -25.91
N ASP A 126 5.83 18.77 -24.87
CA ASP A 126 7.16 19.20 -24.44
C ASP A 126 8.27 18.50 -25.24
N ASN A 127 9.48 19.05 -25.19
CA ASN A 127 10.61 18.52 -25.95
C ASN A 127 10.96 17.11 -25.47
N ASN A 128 11.04 16.14 -26.39
CA ASN A 128 11.43 14.77 -26.05
C ASN A 128 12.94 14.71 -25.75
N ASN A 129 13.30 14.73 -24.46
CA ASN A 129 14.66 14.63 -23.97
C ASN A 129 14.71 13.79 -22.69
N THR A 130 15.91 13.55 -22.15
CA THR A 130 16.09 12.73 -20.94
C THR A 130 15.43 13.33 -19.69
N PHE A 131 15.31 14.66 -19.62
CA PHE A 131 14.66 15.37 -18.52
C PHE A 131 13.15 15.18 -18.55
N THR A 132 12.51 15.37 -19.72
CA THR A 132 11.06 15.20 -19.86
C THR A 132 10.65 13.74 -19.66
N LYS A 133 11.48 12.77 -20.08
CA LYS A 133 11.29 11.33 -19.74
C LYS A 133 11.32 11.06 -18.22
N SER A 134 12.20 11.74 -17.49
CA SER A 134 12.21 11.67 -16.03
C SER A 134 10.95 12.31 -15.45
N GLY A 135 10.50 13.40 -16.06
CA GLY A 135 9.27 14.10 -15.73
C GLY A 135 7.99 13.28 -15.86
N SER A 136 7.81 12.62 -16.99
CA SER A 136 6.65 11.74 -17.19
C SER A 136 6.63 10.60 -16.19
N SER A 137 7.80 10.05 -15.83
CA SER A 137 7.90 9.08 -14.73
C SER A 137 7.51 9.68 -13.38
N CYS A 138 7.92 10.92 -13.11
CA CYS A 138 7.53 11.65 -11.89
C CYS A 138 6.01 11.85 -11.79
N ILE A 139 5.34 12.21 -12.90
CA ILE A 139 3.88 12.34 -12.93
C ILE A 139 3.19 11.01 -12.61
N ILE A 140 3.70 9.88 -13.14
CA ILE A 140 3.17 8.55 -12.84
C ILE A 140 3.31 8.23 -11.33
N GLU A 141 4.45 8.54 -10.72
CA GLU A 141 4.62 8.34 -9.27
C GLU A 141 3.66 9.23 -8.44
N ILE A 142 3.44 10.47 -8.84
CA ILE A 142 2.44 11.35 -8.20
C ILE A 142 1.03 10.72 -8.29
N PHE A 143 0.63 10.25 -9.46
CA PHE A 143 -0.68 9.61 -9.66
C PHE A 143 -0.84 8.33 -8.84
N LYS A 144 0.23 7.53 -8.73
CA LYS A 144 0.26 6.32 -7.91
C LYS A 144 0.12 6.64 -6.43
N ILE A 145 0.81 7.65 -5.93
CA ILE A 145 0.74 8.07 -4.51
C ILE A 145 -0.66 8.57 -4.17
N CYS A 146 -1.30 9.29 -5.09
CA CYS A 146 -2.68 9.74 -4.95
C CYS A 146 -3.71 8.63 -5.17
N ASN A 147 -3.28 7.37 -5.35
CA ASN A 147 -4.13 6.23 -5.66
C ASN A 147 -5.01 6.40 -6.91
N PHE A 148 -4.69 7.30 -7.85
CA PHE A 148 -5.43 7.40 -9.12
C PHE A 148 -5.15 6.22 -10.06
N ILE A 149 -3.98 5.61 -9.93
CA ILE A 149 -3.55 4.47 -10.75
C ILE A 149 -3.01 3.34 -9.86
N VAL A 150 -3.13 2.12 -10.35
CA VAL A 150 -2.49 0.93 -9.77
C VAL A 150 -1.53 0.36 -10.80
N ILE A 151 -0.32 0.00 -10.35
CA ILE A 151 0.70 -0.63 -11.18
C ILE A 151 0.86 -2.09 -10.73
N ASN A 152 0.40 -3.02 -11.57
CA ASN A 152 0.54 -4.45 -11.35
C ASN A 152 1.38 -5.03 -12.47
N GLU A 153 2.49 -5.69 -12.15
CA GLU A 153 3.37 -6.34 -13.15
C GLU A 153 3.84 -5.40 -14.28
N GLY A 154 4.03 -4.10 -13.98
CA GLY A 154 4.43 -3.10 -14.96
C GLY A 154 3.27 -2.54 -15.81
N ILE A 155 2.06 -3.02 -15.58
CA ILE A 155 0.84 -2.54 -16.23
C ILE A 155 0.17 -1.48 -15.35
N ILE A 156 0.01 -0.29 -15.91
CA ILE A 156 -0.74 0.82 -15.33
C ILE A 156 -2.21 0.65 -15.67
N SER A 157 -3.03 0.71 -14.63
CA SER A 157 -4.49 0.68 -14.73
C SER A 157 -5.10 1.81 -13.91
N TYR A 158 -6.23 2.32 -14.40
CA TYR A 158 -7.00 3.29 -13.65
C TYR A 158 -7.54 2.68 -12.35
N ASN A 159 -7.32 3.32 -11.20
CA ASN A 159 -7.88 2.86 -9.94
C ASN A 159 -9.35 3.27 -9.82
N LYS A 160 -10.24 2.43 -10.36
CA LYS A 160 -11.70 2.64 -10.34
C LYS A 160 -12.25 2.92 -8.94
N LYS A 161 -11.57 2.41 -7.90
CA LYS A 161 -12.01 2.58 -6.52
C LYS A 161 -11.93 4.06 -6.09
N TYR A 162 -10.86 4.82 -6.39
CA TYR A 162 -10.62 6.16 -5.78
C TYR A 162 -11.63 7.24 -6.20
N ILE A 163 -12.11 7.22 -7.46
CA ILE A 163 -13.12 8.18 -7.93
C ILE A 163 -14.44 7.97 -7.23
N GLU A 164 -14.91 6.72 -7.10
CA GLU A 164 -16.24 6.48 -6.56
C GLU A 164 -16.39 7.10 -5.16
N LEU A 165 -15.32 7.08 -4.38
CA LEU A 165 -15.31 7.69 -3.07
C LEU A 165 -15.34 9.24 -3.12
N ASN A 166 -14.61 9.87 -4.03
CA ASN A 166 -14.64 11.33 -4.20
C ASN A 166 -15.92 11.82 -4.87
N ASP A 167 -16.46 11.11 -5.85
CA ASP A 167 -17.76 11.38 -6.46
C ASP A 167 -18.89 11.23 -5.43
N MET A 168 -18.83 10.21 -4.57
CA MET A 168 -19.78 10.05 -3.47
C MET A 168 -19.66 11.19 -2.45
N LYS A 169 -18.44 11.59 -2.07
CA LYS A 169 -18.21 12.74 -1.17
C LYS A 169 -18.73 14.06 -1.75
N ASN A 170 -18.42 14.34 -3.01
CA ASN A 170 -18.90 15.54 -3.70
C ASN A 170 -20.43 15.54 -3.83
N LYS A 171 -21.03 14.36 -4.07
CA LYS A 171 -22.48 14.20 -4.13
C LYS A 171 -23.15 14.41 -2.77
N ILE A 172 -22.52 13.98 -1.67
CA ILE A 172 -22.98 14.29 -0.31
C ILE A 172 -22.90 15.80 -0.06
N GLU A 173 -21.82 16.46 -0.45
CA GLU A 173 -21.67 17.90 -0.23
C GLU A 173 -22.75 18.69 -0.99
N GLN A 174 -23.11 18.26 -2.21
CA GLN A 174 -24.22 18.82 -2.98
C GLN A 174 -25.58 18.55 -2.32
N LEU A 175 -25.80 17.34 -1.80
CA LEU A 175 -27.05 16.97 -1.12
C LEU A 175 -27.22 17.71 0.21
N ASN A 176 -26.14 17.92 0.97
CA ASN A 176 -26.18 18.71 2.20
C ASN A 176 -26.56 20.17 1.92
N LYS A 177 -26.03 20.78 0.85
CA LYS A 177 -26.43 22.13 0.41
C LYS A 177 -27.92 22.19 0.03
N LEU A 178 -28.41 21.16 -0.69
CA LEU A 178 -29.82 21.04 -1.05
C LEU A 178 -30.74 20.79 0.15
N GLU A 179 -30.27 20.11 1.19
CA GLU A 179 -30.99 19.91 2.45
C GLU A 179 -31.14 21.24 3.19
N GLU A 180 -30.06 22.02 3.29
CA GLU A 180 -30.06 23.36 3.92
C GLU A 180 -31.01 24.33 3.21
N GLU A 181 -31.11 24.26 1.88
CA GLU A 181 -32.00 25.08 1.06
C GLU A 181 -33.49 24.67 1.16
N ASN A 182 -33.80 23.39 1.43
CA ASN A 182 -35.17 22.85 1.40
C ASN A 182 -35.82 22.66 2.79
N ASN A 183 -35.35 23.36 3.82
CA ASN A 183 -35.79 23.22 5.23
C ASN A 183 -37.31 23.39 5.51
N ASN A 184 -38.13 23.79 4.53
CA ASN A 184 -39.57 24.04 4.69
C ASN A 184 -40.49 22.89 4.20
N ASN A 185 -39.97 21.81 3.61
CA ASN A 185 -40.76 20.69 3.07
C ASN A 185 -40.32 19.33 3.63
N GLU A 186 -40.97 18.87 4.70
CA GLU A 186 -40.59 17.68 5.47
C GLU A 186 -40.41 16.40 4.64
N ASP A 187 -41.27 16.14 3.65
CA ASP A 187 -41.19 14.93 2.81
C ASP A 187 -39.96 14.91 1.88
N ASN A 188 -39.61 16.06 1.29
CA ASN A 188 -38.40 16.16 0.46
C ASN A 188 -37.13 16.12 1.31
N THR A 189 -37.15 16.70 2.52
CA THR A 189 -36.02 16.66 3.44
C THR A 189 -35.74 15.23 3.91
N ASN A 190 -36.77 14.41 4.13
CA ASN A 190 -36.62 13.01 4.54
C ASN A 190 -36.00 12.13 3.44
N ASP A 191 -36.43 12.28 2.17
CA ASP A 191 -35.83 11.56 1.03
C ASP A 191 -34.36 11.95 0.79
N ILE A 192 -34.01 13.22 0.98
CA ILE A 192 -32.62 13.69 0.90
C ILE A 192 -31.76 13.09 2.02
N LYS A 193 -32.27 13.07 3.27
CA LYS A 193 -31.59 12.45 4.42
C LYS A 193 -31.35 10.95 4.23
N GLU A 194 -32.32 10.23 3.68
CA GLU A 194 -32.19 8.80 3.40
C GLU A 194 -31.10 8.54 2.34
N LYS A 195 -31.06 9.36 1.27
CA LYS A 195 -29.99 9.31 0.26
C LYS A 195 -28.61 9.61 0.85
N ILE A 196 -28.49 10.61 1.73
CA ILE A 196 -27.24 10.95 2.42
C ILE A 196 -26.78 9.80 3.32
N TYR A 197 -27.69 9.19 4.09
CA TYR A 197 -27.39 8.05 4.95
C TYR A 197 -26.86 6.85 4.14
N ASP A 198 -27.52 6.53 3.03
CA ASP A 198 -27.11 5.45 2.14
C ASP A 198 -25.73 5.69 1.51
N LEU A 199 -25.47 6.91 1.03
CA LEU A 199 -24.17 7.31 0.49
C LEU A 199 -23.06 7.24 1.56
N ASN A 200 -23.33 7.69 2.79
CA ASN A 200 -22.37 7.60 3.89
C ASN A 200 -22.04 6.15 4.27
N LYS A 201 -23.04 5.28 4.26
CA LYS A 201 -22.86 3.84 4.50
C LYS A 201 -22.00 3.19 3.41
N ASP A 202 -22.23 3.56 2.16
CA ASP A 202 -21.45 3.08 1.01
C ASP A 202 -19.98 3.57 1.10
N ILE A 203 -19.74 4.83 1.46
CA ILE A 203 -18.39 5.39 1.72
C ILE A 203 -17.70 4.68 2.89
N PHE A 204 -18.42 4.42 3.98
CA PHE A 204 -17.86 3.75 5.16
C PHE A 204 -17.40 2.32 4.82
N ASN A 205 -18.27 1.54 4.18
CA ASN A 205 -17.96 0.16 3.77
C ASN A 205 -16.79 0.13 2.80
N TYR A 206 -16.76 1.08 1.85
CA TYR A 206 -15.61 1.22 0.98
C TYR A 206 -14.33 1.53 1.78
N GLY A 207 -14.36 2.55 2.64
CA GLY A 207 -13.14 3.02 3.34
C GLY A 207 -12.59 1.95 4.27
N LEU A 208 -13.47 1.14 4.85
CA LEU A 208 -13.10 -0.03 5.63
C LEU A 208 -12.47 -1.13 4.77
N SER A 209 -12.97 -1.37 3.56
CA SER A 209 -12.35 -2.31 2.61
C SER A 209 -10.93 -1.90 2.22
N GLU A 210 -10.70 -0.60 2.00
CA GLU A 210 -9.39 -0.06 1.65
C GLU A 210 -8.40 -0.21 2.81
N LYS A 211 -8.83 0.09 4.03
CA LYS A 211 -7.99 -0.12 5.23
C LYS A 211 -7.58 -1.58 5.39
N PHE A 212 -8.50 -2.53 5.14
CA PHE A 212 -8.17 -3.96 5.18
C PHE A 212 -7.20 -4.36 4.06
N TYR A 213 -7.34 -3.78 2.86
CA TYR A 213 -6.40 -4.02 1.76
C TYR A 213 -5.00 -3.46 2.04
N ILE A 214 -4.90 -2.23 2.57
CA ILE A 214 -3.62 -1.65 2.98
C ILE A 214 -2.97 -2.53 4.05
N LYS A 215 -3.75 -2.98 5.04
CA LYS A 215 -3.24 -3.84 6.10
C LYS A 215 -2.75 -5.19 5.59
N SER A 216 -3.44 -5.80 4.62
CA SER A 216 -2.95 -7.05 4.00
C SER A 216 -1.65 -6.81 3.24
N MET A 217 -1.49 -5.67 2.57
CA MET A 217 -0.25 -5.31 1.87
C MET A 217 0.93 -5.07 2.84
N GLU A 218 0.68 -4.44 3.99
CA GLU A 218 1.68 -4.30 5.07
C GLU A 218 2.12 -5.67 5.58
N LEU A 219 1.17 -6.57 5.85
CA LEU A 219 1.46 -7.93 6.32
C LEU A 219 2.22 -8.76 5.27
N LYS A 220 1.96 -8.57 3.98
CA LYS A 220 2.76 -9.18 2.90
C LYS A 220 4.23 -8.71 2.94
N LYS A 221 4.49 -7.45 3.29
CA LYS A 221 5.86 -6.95 3.48
C LYS A 221 6.51 -7.54 4.74
N GLU A 222 5.77 -7.59 5.85
CA GLU A 222 6.24 -8.24 7.08
C GLU A 222 6.55 -9.73 6.88
N TYR A 223 5.74 -10.43 6.08
CA TYR A 223 5.98 -11.82 5.69
C TYR A 223 7.35 -11.98 5.02
N VAL A 224 7.68 -11.15 4.02
CA VAL A 224 8.98 -11.24 3.32
C VAL A 224 10.13 -11.09 4.30
N LEU A 225 10.04 -10.13 5.23
CA LEU A 225 11.06 -9.90 6.25
C LEU A 225 11.18 -11.09 7.21
N ASN A 226 10.07 -11.58 7.75
CA ASN A 226 10.05 -12.73 8.66
C ASN A 226 10.52 -14.01 7.99
N HIS A 227 10.21 -14.21 6.71
CA HIS A 227 10.66 -15.36 5.93
C HIS A 227 12.17 -15.32 5.71
N ILE A 228 12.75 -14.14 5.44
CA ILE A 228 14.21 -13.98 5.36
C ILE A 228 14.86 -14.36 6.70
N PHE A 229 14.35 -13.84 7.82
CA PHE A 229 14.88 -14.19 9.15
C PHE A 229 14.78 -15.68 9.46
N PHE A 230 13.68 -16.34 9.08
CA PHE A 230 13.53 -17.78 9.21
C PHE A 230 14.59 -18.56 8.42
N MET A 231 14.80 -18.22 7.15
CA MET A 231 15.81 -18.88 6.31
C MET A 231 17.23 -18.66 6.84
N VAL A 232 17.54 -17.45 7.30
CA VAL A 232 18.84 -17.15 7.93
C VAL A 232 19.02 -17.96 9.21
N SER A 233 17.98 -18.10 10.04
CA SER A 233 18.05 -18.88 11.28
C SER A 233 18.35 -20.36 10.99
N ILE A 234 17.70 -20.96 9.98
CA ILE A 234 18.02 -22.33 9.54
C ILE A 234 19.49 -22.47 9.11
N LEU A 235 20.02 -21.51 8.34
CA LEU A 235 21.41 -21.54 7.90
C LEU A 235 22.39 -21.45 9.07
N VAL A 236 22.09 -20.61 10.06
CA VAL A 236 22.88 -20.50 11.30
C VAL A 236 22.85 -21.81 12.07
N ASP A 237 21.69 -22.45 12.22
CA ASP A 237 21.54 -23.73 12.90
C ASP A 237 22.41 -24.82 12.24
N ILE A 238 22.38 -24.90 10.90
CA ILE A 238 23.19 -25.85 10.12
C ILE A 238 24.69 -25.56 10.31
N LEU A 239 25.11 -24.29 10.24
CA LEU A 239 26.51 -23.90 10.38
C LEU A 239 27.05 -24.23 11.78
N VAL A 240 26.26 -23.98 12.81
CA VAL A 240 26.59 -24.33 14.20
C VAL A 240 26.70 -25.85 14.37
N LEU A 241 25.80 -26.62 13.76
CA LEU A 241 25.84 -28.09 13.79
C LEU A 241 27.12 -28.64 13.12
N ILE A 242 27.48 -28.12 11.95
CA ILE A 242 28.73 -28.47 11.25
C ILE A 242 29.95 -28.11 12.11
N THR A 243 29.94 -26.93 12.73
CA THR A 243 31.04 -26.46 13.59
C THR A 243 31.21 -27.38 14.79
N PHE A 244 30.12 -27.76 15.46
CA PHE A 244 30.17 -28.71 16.57
C PHE A 244 30.64 -30.10 16.13
N PHE A 245 30.26 -30.56 14.94
CA PHE A 245 30.76 -31.83 14.39
C PHE A 245 32.28 -31.80 14.15
N ILE A 246 32.82 -30.72 13.57
CA ILE A 246 34.27 -30.55 13.34
C ILE A 246 35.04 -30.45 14.67
N ILE A 247 34.50 -29.72 15.65
CA ILE A 247 35.11 -29.61 16.98
C ILE A 247 35.15 -30.99 17.65
N ASN A 248 34.02 -31.72 17.64
CA ASN A 248 33.93 -33.04 18.28
C ASN A 248 34.89 -34.07 17.66
N THR A 249 35.05 -34.07 16.34
CA THR A 249 35.99 -34.97 15.64
C THR A 249 37.45 -34.68 15.96
N LYS A 250 37.84 -33.41 16.18
CA LYS A 250 39.22 -33.04 16.55
C LYS A 250 39.54 -33.27 18.03
N LEU A 251 38.54 -33.23 18.92
CA LEU A 251 38.71 -33.30 20.38
C LEU A 251 38.76 -34.72 20.97
N HIS A 252 38.68 -35.76 20.14
CA HIS A 252 38.72 -37.17 20.53
C HIS A 252 39.98 -37.59 21.33
N THR A 253 40.97 -36.69 21.46
CA THR A 253 42.24 -36.84 22.18
C THR A 253 42.24 -36.31 23.63
N TYR A 254 41.17 -35.65 24.09
CA TYR A 254 41.12 -35.04 25.44
C TYR A 254 40.24 -35.81 26.44
N ASN A 255 40.43 -35.50 27.73
CA ASN A 255 39.77 -36.12 28.90
C ASN A 255 38.24 -36.27 28.76
N LEU A 256 37.71 -37.43 29.17
CA LEU A 256 36.27 -37.79 29.07
C LEU A 256 35.33 -36.73 29.67
N PHE A 257 35.69 -36.19 30.84
CA PHE A 257 34.89 -35.16 31.53
C PHE A 257 34.78 -33.85 30.74
N PHE A 258 35.82 -33.46 30.02
CA PHE A 258 35.81 -32.25 29.20
C PHE A 258 34.86 -32.40 28.01
N ASN A 259 34.87 -33.59 27.38
CA ASN A 259 34.01 -33.90 26.24
C ASN A 259 32.52 -33.90 26.64
N ILE A 260 32.17 -34.46 27.82
CA ILE A 260 30.78 -34.45 28.32
C ILE A 260 30.28 -33.01 28.56
N LYS A 261 31.09 -32.15 29.17
CA LYS A 261 30.72 -30.74 29.44
C LYS A 261 30.47 -29.96 28.15
N LEU A 262 31.32 -30.17 27.14
CA LEU A 262 31.17 -29.53 25.83
C LEU A 262 29.90 -29.98 25.11
N LEU A 263 29.57 -31.26 25.21
CA LEU A 263 28.39 -31.87 24.59
C LEU A 263 27.09 -31.30 25.20
N VAL A 264 27.00 -31.20 26.53
CA VAL A 264 25.86 -30.57 27.22
C VAL A 264 25.69 -29.11 26.82
N LEU A 265 26.78 -28.34 26.72
CA LEU A 265 26.73 -26.94 26.29
C LEU A 265 26.25 -26.81 24.84
N SER A 266 26.74 -27.68 23.93
CA SER A 266 26.32 -27.67 22.52
C SER A 266 24.83 -27.97 22.36
N PHE A 267 24.26 -28.90 23.15
CA PHE A 267 22.83 -29.17 23.14
C PHE A 267 22.00 -27.98 23.65
N GLY A 268 22.50 -27.27 24.68
CA GLY A 268 21.85 -26.06 25.18
C GLY A 268 21.82 -24.93 24.13
N ILE A 269 22.94 -24.70 23.44
CA ILE A 269 23.05 -23.70 22.37
C ILE A 269 22.15 -24.08 21.19
N LEU A 270 22.19 -25.35 20.76
CA LEU A 270 21.35 -25.85 19.66
C LEU A 270 19.87 -25.74 20.00
N GLY A 271 19.48 -26.04 21.24
CA GLY A 271 18.10 -25.92 21.70
C GLY A 271 17.58 -24.47 21.66
N LEU A 272 18.39 -23.50 22.12
CA LEU A 272 18.03 -22.09 22.05
C LEU A 272 17.89 -21.60 20.61
N LEU A 273 18.82 -22.00 19.74
CA LEU A 273 18.80 -21.68 18.32
C LEU A 273 17.56 -22.24 17.61
N LEU A 274 17.22 -23.51 17.85
CA LEU A 274 16.00 -24.13 17.33
C LEU A 274 14.73 -23.44 17.86
N CYS A 275 14.74 -22.91 19.09
CA CYS A 275 13.63 -22.09 19.59
C CYS A 275 13.47 -20.78 18.81
N VAL A 276 14.58 -20.13 18.43
CA VAL A 276 14.55 -18.92 17.59
C VAL A 276 14.02 -19.25 16.19
N THR A 277 14.50 -20.33 15.58
CA THR A 277 14.02 -20.80 14.27
C THR A 277 12.52 -21.12 14.30
N LYS A 278 12.05 -21.81 15.36
CA LYS A 278 10.60 -22.09 15.55
C LYS A 278 9.78 -20.82 15.76
N TYR A 279 10.31 -19.83 16.48
CA TYR A 279 9.64 -18.53 16.65
C TYR A 279 9.41 -17.84 15.31
N PHE A 280 10.43 -17.75 14.45
CA PHE A 280 10.29 -17.13 13.13
C PHE A 280 9.38 -17.93 12.20
N ASN A 281 9.41 -19.27 12.25
CA ASN A 281 8.47 -20.10 11.51
C ASN A 281 7.01 -19.78 11.88
N ARG A 282 6.74 -19.69 13.19
CA ARG A 282 5.41 -19.32 13.69
C ARG A 282 4.99 -17.93 13.21
N ARG A 283 5.88 -16.94 13.26
CA ARG A 283 5.59 -15.58 12.76
C ARG A 283 5.29 -15.56 11.27
N VAL A 284 5.99 -16.36 10.47
CA VAL A 284 5.70 -16.51 9.04
C VAL A 284 4.29 -17.06 8.83
N HIS A 285 3.89 -18.10 9.56
CA HIS A 285 2.54 -18.66 9.44
C HIS A 285 1.44 -17.69 9.90
N GLU A 286 1.62 -17.04 11.05
CA GLU A 286 0.68 -16.03 11.56
C GLU A 286 0.50 -14.88 10.57
N THR A 287 1.58 -14.36 9.99
CA THR A 287 1.51 -13.22 9.06
C THR A 287 0.83 -13.56 7.75
N ILE A 288 1.05 -14.77 7.20
CA ILE A 288 0.33 -15.24 6.01
C ILE A 288 -1.17 -15.36 6.31
N GLN A 289 -1.53 -16.03 7.40
CA GLN A 289 -2.93 -16.24 7.76
C GLN A 289 -3.66 -14.91 7.95
N LEU A 290 -3.05 -13.98 8.69
CA LEU A 290 -3.61 -12.64 8.87
C LEU A 290 -3.74 -11.91 7.54
N SER A 291 -2.72 -11.96 6.69
CA SER A 291 -2.75 -11.33 5.36
C SER A 291 -3.94 -11.83 4.53
N GLU A 292 -4.11 -13.15 4.45
CA GLU A 292 -5.20 -13.79 3.72
C GLU A 292 -6.58 -13.42 4.31
N ASP A 293 -6.71 -13.38 5.63
CA ASP A 293 -7.94 -12.94 6.30
C ASP A 293 -8.29 -11.47 6.02
N TYR A 294 -7.31 -10.58 6.02
CA TYR A 294 -7.53 -9.16 5.70
C TYR A 294 -7.84 -8.95 4.21
N GLU A 295 -7.17 -9.67 3.32
CA GLU A 295 -7.45 -9.65 1.88
C GLU A 295 -8.88 -10.15 1.61
N HIS A 296 -9.26 -11.22 2.28
CA HIS A 296 -10.61 -11.74 2.23
C HIS A 296 -11.65 -10.71 2.72
N LYS A 297 -11.45 -10.10 3.90
CA LYS A 297 -12.34 -9.04 4.43
C LYS A 297 -12.50 -7.86 3.47
N SER A 298 -11.40 -7.42 2.85
CA SER A 298 -11.41 -6.39 1.81
C SER A 298 -12.29 -6.80 0.62
N LEU A 299 -12.09 -8.03 0.10
CA LEU A 299 -12.86 -8.56 -1.01
C LEU A 299 -14.36 -8.60 -0.68
N VAL A 300 -14.74 -9.12 0.49
CA VAL A 300 -16.15 -9.20 0.92
C VAL A 300 -16.83 -7.83 0.85
N LEU A 301 -16.22 -6.82 1.49
CA LEU A 301 -16.80 -5.48 1.56
C LEU A 301 -16.86 -4.84 0.17
N SER A 302 -15.82 -5.01 -0.64
CA SER A 302 -15.80 -4.46 -2.00
C SER A 302 -16.86 -5.10 -2.90
N SER A 303 -17.04 -6.42 -2.83
CA SER A 303 -18.08 -7.13 -3.57
C SER A 303 -19.47 -6.73 -3.09
N PHE A 304 -19.69 -6.65 -1.77
CA PHE A 304 -20.96 -6.21 -1.21
C PHE A 304 -21.36 -4.82 -1.71
N TYR A 305 -20.41 -3.89 -1.73
CA TYR A 305 -20.62 -2.54 -2.24
C TYR A 305 -20.91 -2.51 -3.76
N ILE A 306 -20.20 -3.30 -4.57
CA ILE A 306 -20.48 -3.39 -6.02
C ILE A 306 -21.91 -3.92 -6.25
N TYR A 307 -22.28 -4.99 -5.56
CA TYR A 307 -23.59 -5.59 -5.70
C TYR A 307 -24.73 -4.73 -5.15
N SER A 308 -24.53 -4.02 -4.03
CA SER A 308 -25.55 -3.09 -3.50
C SER A 308 -25.85 -1.98 -4.51
N ARG A 309 -24.83 -1.52 -5.23
CA ARG A 309 -24.98 -0.51 -6.29
C ARG A 309 -25.65 -1.06 -7.55
N GLU A 310 -25.35 -2.29 -7.95
CA GLU A 310 -26.03 -2.95 -9.06
C GLU A 310 -27.52 -3.20 -8.74
N LEU A 311 -27.83 -3.61 -7.51
CA LEU A 311 -29.21 -3.74 -7.01
C LEU A 311 -29.99 -2.42 -7.07
N LYS A 312 -29.34 -1.28 -6.83
CA LYS A 312 -29.96 0.05 -6.95
C LYS A 312 -30.35 0.40 -8.40
N LYS A 313 -29.72 -0.21 -9.41
CA LYS A 313 -29.96 0.09 -10.84
C LYS A 313 -30.98 -0.81 -11.52
N LEU A 314 -31.35 -1.94 -10.91
CA LEU A 314 -32.22 -2.96 -11.51
C LEU A 314 -33.70 -2.75 -11.17
N ASP A 315 -34.59 -3.34 -11.98
CA ASP A 315 -36.04 -3.35 -11.72
C ASP A 315 -36.42 -4.42 -10.66
N THR A 316 -37.61 -4.30 -10.07
CA THR A 316 -38.04 -5.07 -8.88
C THR A 316 -37.99 -6.59 -9.01
N SER A 317 -38.20 -7.14 -10.22
CA SER A 317 -38.07 -8.58 -10.51
C SER A 317 -36.63 -9.08 -10.43
N ASP A 318 -35.70 -8.35 -11.05
CA ASP A 318 -34.28 -8.72 -11.11
C ASP A 318 -33.56 -8.46 -9.78
N LYS A 319 -34.06 -7.51 -8.98
CA LYS A 319 -33.59 -7.29 -7.61
C LYS A 319 -33.69 -8.54 -6.74
N ARG A 320 -34.77 -9.34 -6.85
CA ARG A 320 -34.92 -10.56 -6.02
C ARG A 320 -33.87 -11.61 -6.35
N ILE A 321 -33.64 -11.86 -7.64
CA ILE A 321 -32.68 -12.85 -8.13
C ILE A 321 -31.26 -12.44 -7.75
N LEU A 322 -30.92 -11.16 -7.97
CA LEU A 322 -29.60 -10.66 -7.62
C LEU A 322 -29.41 -10.63 -6.09
N THR A 323 -30.43 -10.31 -5.30
CA THR A 323 -30.36 -10.37 -3.83
C THR A 323 -30.09 -11.79 -3.34
N ASP A 324 -30.77 -12.79 -3.91
CA ASP A 324 -30.56 -14.20 -3.55
C ASP A 324 -29.15 -14.69 -3.94
N TYR A 325 -28.66 -14.30 -5.12
CA TYR A 325 -27.28 -14.55 -5.55
C TYR A 325 -26.27 -13.90 -4.61
N VAL A 326 -26.46 -12.62 -4.25
CA VAL A 326 -25.59 -11.88 -3.33
C VAL A 326 -25.59 -12.50 -1.94
N ASN A 327 -26.74 -12.93 -1.43
CA ASN A 327 -26.81 -13.63 -0.15
C ASN A 327 -26.06 -14.96 -0.19
N LYS A 328 -26.18 -15.72 -1.28
CA LYS A 328 -25.46 -17.00 -1.47
C LYS A 328 -23.96 -16.81 -1.63
N VAL A 329 -23.54 -15.78 -2.36
CA VAL A 329 -22.13 -15.40 -2.52
C VAL A 329 -21.58 -14.85 -1.20
N SER A 330 -22.28 -13.96 -0.52
CA SER A 330 -21.90 -13.41 0.79
C SER A 330 -21.77 -14.48 1.86
N THR A 331 -22.67 -15.47 1.91
CA THR A 331 -22.57 -16.60 2.86
C THR A 331 -21.45 -17.58 2.48
N THR A 332 -21.11 -17.68 1.20
CA THR A 332 -19.96 -18.49 0.74
C THR A 332 -18.64 -17.79 1.01
N ILE A 333 -18.60 -16.46 0.83
CA ILE A 333 -17.46 -15.60 1.11
C ILE A 333 -17.27 -15.49 2.63
N ASN A 334 -18.31 -15.23 3.44
CA ASN A 334 -18.18 -15.12 4.91
C ASN A 334 -17.73 -16.41 5.63
N LYS A 335 -17.56 -17.54 4.92
CA LYS A 335 -16.78 -18.65 5.44
C LYS A 335 -15.30 -18.22 5.48
N SER A 336 -14.77 -18.03 6.68
CA SER A 336 -13.36 -17.66 6.88
C SER A 336 -12.44 -18.56 6.04
N PRO A 337 -11.45 -17.99 5.32
CA PRO A 337 -10.42 -18.76 4.61
C PRO A 337 -9.73 -19.79 5.52
N ALA A 338 -9.65 -19.48 6.83
CA ALA A 338 -9.12 -20.39 7.85
C ALA A 338 -9.87 -21.73 7.93
N VAL A 339 -11.16 -21.79 7.57
CA VAL A 339 -11.94 -23.04 7.55
C VAL A 339 -11.42 -24.03 6.50
N ASN A 340 -10.90 -23.53 5.38
CA ASN A 340 -10.33 -24.35 4.30
C ASN A 340 -8.81 -24.58 4.45
N LEU A 341 -8.11 -23.73 5.22
CA LEU A 341 -6.66 -23.83 5.50
C LEU A 341 -6.29 -24.67 6.74
N ASN A 342 -7.26 -25.11 7.55
CA ASN A 342 -7.07 -25.96 8.74
C ASN A 342 -6.46 -27.36 8.50
N LYS A 343 -5.90 -27.64 7.32
CA LYS A 343 -4.92 -28.73 7.17
C LYS A 343 -3.58 -28.42 7.84
N ARG A 344 -3.32 -27.17 8.23
CA ARG A 344 -2.20 -26.81 9.10
C ARG A 344 -2.67 -26.90 10.55
N LYS A 345 -2.22 -27.93 11.27
CA LYS A 345 -2.41 -28.03 12.72
C LYS A 345 -1.88 -26.74 13.38
N PRO A 346 -2.52 -26.22 14.44
CA PRO A 346 -1.85 -25.25 15.29
C PRO A 346 -0.53 -25.87 15.77
N ASP A 347 0.59 -25.20 15.51
CA ASP A 347 1.90 -25.69 15.95
C ASP A 347 1.90 -25.79 17.47
N ASN A 348 2.08 -27.02 17.97
CA ASN A 348 2.19 -27.33 19.39
C ASN A 348 3.40 -26.59 20.00
N SER A 349 3.41 -26.37 21.32
CA SER A 349 4.60 -25.82 21.99
C SER A 349 5.81 -26.76 21.80
N PRO A 350 7.07 -26.29 21.87
CA PRO A 350 8.25 -27.17 21.81
C PRO A 350 8.17 -28.36 22.78
N VAL A 351 7.55 -28.16 23.93
CA VAL A 351 7.35 -29.18 24.96
C VAL A 351 6.31 -30.22 24.53
N GLU A 352 5.24 -29.80 23.87
CA GLU A 352 4.21 -30.71 23.33
C GLU A 352 4.71 -31.50 22.13
N ASP A 353 5.53 -30.91 21.26
CA ASP A 353 6.16 -31.66 20.16
C ASP A 353 7.14 -32.72 20.68
N ILE A 354 7.94 -32.38 21.70
CA ILE A 354 8.84 -33.34 22.37
C ILE A 354 8.04 -34.45 23.04
N LYS A 355 6.91 -34.11 23.68
CA LYS A 355 6.00 -35.09 24.29
C LYS A 355 5.40 -36.03 23.23
N ASP A 356 4.95 -35.51 22.09
CA ASP A 356 4.40 -36.31 21.00
C ASP A 356 5.47 -37.20 20.34
N LEU A 357 6.69 -36.68 20.15
CA LEU A 357 7.84 -37.46 19.69
C LEU A 357 8.21 -38.59 20.67
N LEU A 358 8.22 -38.30 21.97
CA LEU A 358 8.48 -39.30 23.01
C LEU A 358 7.37 -40.34 23.06
N LEU A 359 6.10 -39.94 22.92
CA LEU A 359 4.97 -40.87 22.86
C LEU A 359 5.04 -41.76 21.61
N GLN A 360 5.44 -41.21 20.46
CA GLN A 360 5.66 -42.00 19.25
C GLN A 360 6.85 -42.96 19.39
N LEU A 361 7.97 -42.53 19.97
CA LEU A 361 9.12 -43.40 20.23
C LEU A 361 8.80 -44.52 21.24
N VAL A 362 8.01 -44.22 22.28
CA VAL A 362 7.50 -45.23 23.23
C VAL A 362 6.55 -46.21 22.53
N SER A 363 5.69 -45.72 21.63
CA SER A 363 4.81 -46.60 20.84
C SER A 363 5.59 -47.51 19.89
N LEU A 364 6.68 -47.02 19.29
CA LEU A 364 7.60 -47.79 18.44
C LEU A 364 8.43 -48.81 19.23
N ALA A 365 8.82 -48.47 20.47
CA ALA A 365 9.52 -49.39 21.37
C ALA A 365 8.61 -50.53 21.87
N ASN A 366 7.31 -50.23 22.08
CA ASN A 366 6.31 -51.22 22.50
C ASN A 366 5.82 -52.13 21.36
N LEU A 367 6.07 -51.78 20.09
CA LEU A 367 5.82 -52.63 18.91
C LEU A 367 6.91 -53.69 18.68
N LYS A 368 8.01 -53.66 19.45
CA LYS A 368 9.15 -54.60 19.35
C LYS A 368 9.21 -55.66 20.46
N LYS A 369 8.17 -55.73 21.30
CA LYS A 369 7.88 -56.86 22.20
C LYS A 369 6.72 -57.65 21.61
#